data_AF-A0A380FMQ8-F1
#
_entry.id   AF-A0A380FMQ8-F1
#
_cell.length_a   1.000
_cell.length_b   1.000
_cell.length_c   1.000
_cell.angle_alpha   90.00
_cell.angle_beta   90.00
_cell.angle_gamma   90.00
#
_symmetry.space_group_name_H-M   'P 1'
#
loop_
_entity.id
_entity.type
_entity.pdbx_description
1 polymer ?
#
loop_
_entity_poly.entity_id
_entity_poly.type
_entity_poly.pdbx_seq_one_letter_code
_entity_poly.pdbx_strand_id
1 'polypeptide(L)' 'MFTEVKDRNYFKAIYMRERGGIIFEFATVGPGFTIDEPFDKLGEQLMFPSQYEDRKEALLQQLPPIRI' A
#
# COMPACT_ATOMS: atom_id res chain seq x y z
N MET A 1 7.47 -20.55 5.96
CA MET A 1 8.20 -19.54 6.78
C MET A 1 7.46 -18.24 6.67
N PHE A 2 7.27 -17.52 7.79
CA PHE A 2 6.62 -16.21 7.80
C PHE A 2 7.67 -15.09 7.69
N THR A 3 7.29 -13.96 7.12
CA THR A 3 8.09 -12.73 7.17
C THR A 3 7.90 -12.00 8.50
N GLU A 4 8.76 -11.02 8.78
CA GLU A 4 8.45 -9.96 9.76
C GLU A 4 7.19 -9.18 9.33
N VAL A 5 6.58 -8.50 10.30
CA VAL A 5 5.43 -7.61 10.07
C VAL A 5 5.88 -6.44 9.19
N LYS A 6 5.15 -6.21 8.11
CA LYS A 6 5.34 -5.08 7.19
C LYS A 6 4.21 -4.08 7.37
N ASP A 7 4.57 -2.81 7.49
CA ASP A 7 3.62 -1.70 7.43
C ASP A 7 3.31 -1.37 5.97
N ARG A 8 2.03 -1.38 5.61
CA ARG A 8 1.51 -1.08 4.28
C ARG A 8 0.68 0.20 4.26
N ASN A 9 0.88 1.07 5.25
CA ASN A 9 0.14 2.31 5.52
C ASN A 9 -1.31 2.07 5.96
N TYR A 10 -2.07 1.34 5.16
CA TYR A 10 -3.50 1.10 5.37
C TYR A 10 -3.79 -0.13 6.22
N PHE A 11 -2.81 -1.02 6.36
CA PHE A 11 -2.86 -2.24 7.17
C PHE A 11 -1.43 -2.72 7.47
N LYS A 12 -1.32 -3.69 8.37
CA LYS A 12 -0.09 -4.44 8.63
C LYS A 12 -0.24 -5.84 8.05
N ALA A 13 0.83 -6.39 7.50
CA ALA A 13 0.81 -7.71 6.89
C ALA A 13 2.03 -8.57 7.22
N ILE A 14 1.80 -9.88 7.31
CA ILE A 14 2.85 -10.90 7.21
C ILE A 14 2.59 -11.78 6.00
N TYR A 15 3.66 -12.32 5.42
CA TYR A 15 3.58 -13.18 4.24
C TYR A 15 4.11 -14.56 4.57
N MET A 16 3.45 -15.59 4.04
CA MET A 16 3.89 -16.97 4.13
C MET A 16 3.91 -17.59 2.75
N ARG A 17 5.05 -18.18 2.37
CA ARG A 17 5.13 -19.05 1.20
C ARG A 17 4.87 -20.50 1.62
N GLU A 18 3.82 -21.10 1.04
CA GLU A 18 3.44 -22.50 1.20
C GLU A 18 4.28 -23.40 0.27
N ARG A 19 4.30 -24.73 0.48
CA ARG A 19 5.19 -25.65 -0.24
C ARG A 19 4.93 -25.70 -1.75
N GLY A 20 3.69 -25.45 -2.20
CA GLY A 20 3.34 -25.32 -3.61
C GLY A 20 3.78 -24.00 -4.25
N GLY A 21 4.43 -23.10 -3.50
CA GLY A 21 4.90 -21.80 -3.98
C GLY A 21 3.86 -20.69 -3.90
N ILE A 22 2.62 -20.99 -3.47
CA ILE A 22 1.57 -20.00 -3.22
C ILE A 22 2.01 -19.09 -2.07
N ILE A 23 1.81 -17.78 -2.24
CA ILE A 23 2.06 -16.78 -1.20
C ILE A 23 0.73 -16.39 -0.57
N PHE A 24 0.61 -16.64 0.73
CA PHE A 24 -0.49 -16.15 1.54
C PHE A 24 -0.08 -14.85 2.22
N GLU A 25 -1.02 -13.90 2.28
CA GLU A 25 -0.92 -12.67 3.05
C GLU A 25 -1.94 -12.71 4.18
N PHE A 26 -1.49 -12.36 5.38
CA PHE A 26 -2.35 -12.18 6.53
C PHE A 26 -2.29 -10.70 6.90
N ALA A 27 -3.39 -9.98 6.62
CA ALA A 27 -3.49 -8.54 6.79
C ALA A 27 -4.44 -8.17 7.94
N THR A 28 -4.14 -7.08 8.67
CA THR A 28 -5.05 -6.50 9.66
C THR A 28 -6.23 -5.81 8.99
N VAL A 29 -7.38 -5.78 9.67
CA VAL A 29 -8.60 -5.10 9.15
C VAL A 29 -8.41 -3.58 9.06
N GLY A 30 -7.74 -2.98 10.05
CA GLY A 30 -7.49 -1.54 10.10
C GLY A 30 -6.01 -1.18 9.91
N PRO A 31 -5.70 0.12 9.81
CA PRO A 31 -6.63 1.27 9.96
C PRO A 31 -7.64 1.48 8.82
N GLY A 32 -7.32 1.04 7.59
CA GLY A 32 -8.15 1.28 6.40
C GLY A 32 -7.73 2.54 5.63
N PHE A 33 -8.40 2.77 4.49
CA PHE A 33 -8.03 3.84 3.55
C PHE A 33 -8.48 5.24 3.96
N THR A 34 -9.41 5.36 4.93
CA THR A 34 -9.87 6.67 5.40
C THR A 34 -8.93 7.34 6.39
N ILE A 35 -7.70 6.83 6.54
CA ILE A 35 -6.70 7.38 7.45
C ILE A 35 -6.08 8.67 6.90
N ASP A 36 -5.95 8.78 5.59
CA ASP A 36 -5.29 9.87 4.88
C ASP A 36 -6.15 10.48 3.76
N GLU A 37 -7.29 9.87 3.42
CA GLU A 37 -8.25 10.39 2.45
C GLU A 37 -9.70 10.42 3.01
N PRO A 38 -10.48 11.49 2.75
CA PRO A 38 -11.93 11.48 3.01
C PRO A 38 -12.63 10.40 2.19
N PHE A 39 -13.69 9.79 2.75
CA PHE A 39 -14.40 8.68 2.11
C PHE A 39 -14.95 9.03 0.70
N ASP A 40 -15.46 10.25 0.53
CA ASP A 40 -16.00 10.76 -0.73
C ASP A 40 -14.93 11.15 -1.77
N LYS A 41 -13.65 11.04 -1.39
CA LYS A 41 -12.48 11.41 -2.19
C LYS A 41 -11.47 10.28 -2.41
N LEU A 42 -11.76 9.09 -1.90
CA LEU A 42 -10.89 7.93 -2.00
C LEU A 42 -10.49 7.63 -3.45
N GLY A 43 -9.18 7.58 -3.69
CA GLY A 43 -8.61 7.20 -4.98
C GLY A 43 -8.69 8.29 -6.05
N GLU A 44 -9.14 9.51 -5.71
CA GLU A 44 -9.06 10.67 -6.61
C GLU A 44 -7.62 11.22 -6.71
N GLN A 45 -6.76 10.91 -5.73
CA GLN A 45 -5.37 11.38 -5.67
C GLN A 45 -4.38 10.22 -5.55
N LEU A 46 -3.17 10.41 -6.07
CA LEU A 46 -2.09 9.45 -5.88
C LEU A 46 -1.46 9.66 -4.50
N MET A 47 -1.70 8.71 -3.61
CA MET A 47 -1.12 8.70 -2.25
C MET A 47 0.29 8.13 -2.25
N PHE A 48 1.17 8.73 -1.45
CA PHE A 48 2.56 8.29 -1.27
C PHE A 48 2.80 7.93 0.19
N PRO A 49 3.45 6.79 0.47
CA PRO A 49 3.97 6.53 1.79
C PRO A 49 5.02 7.55 2.21
N SER A 50 5.09 7.88 3.50
CA SER A 50 5.96 8.93 4.03
C SER A 50 7.44 8.73 3.67
N GLN A 51 7.90 7.49 3.56
CA GLN A 51 9.27 7.16 3.14
C GLN A 51 9.61 7.52 1.67
N TYR A 52 8.63 7.95 0.88
CA TYR A 52 8.79 8.37 -0.51
C TYR A 52 8.46 9.84 -0.76
N GLU A 53 8.05 10.60 0.26
CA GLU A 53 7.61 11.99 0.06
C GLU A 53 8.71 12.86 -0.56
N ASP A 54 9.96 12.69 -0.11
CA ASP A 54 11.15 13.40 -0.64
C ASP A 54 11.43 13.14 -2.14
N ARG A 55 10.83 12.08 -2.71
CA ARG A 55 11.03 11.68 -4.12
C ARG A 55 9.73 11.72 -4.92
N LYS A 56 8.66 12.29 -4.36
CA LYS A 56 7.32 12.29 -4.94
C LYS A 56 7.28 12.87 -6.35
N GLU A 57 7.89 14.04 -6.56
CA GLU A 57 7.91 14.70 -7.87
C GLU A 57 8.61 13.85 -8.94
N ALA A 58 9.75 13.24 -8.59
CA ALA A 58 10.49 12.39 -9.50
C ALA A 58 9.74 11.10 -9.85
N LEU A 59 9.02 10.51 -8.88
CA LEU A 59 8.18 9.34 -9.11
C LEU A 59 6.97 9.69 -9.99
N LEU A 60 6.30 10.81 -9.73
CA LEU A 60 5.15 11.28 -10.52
C LEU A 60 5.50 11.45 -12.00
N GLN A 61 6.70 11.94 -12.32
CA GLN A 61 7.15 12.11 -13.71
C GLN A 61 7.36 10.79 -14.46
N GLN A 62 7.56 9.67 -13.74
CA GLN A 62 7.78 8.35 -14.35
C GLN A 62 6.49 7.55 -14.54
N LEU A 63 5.40 7.98 -13.90
CA LEU A 63 4.13 7.26 -13.94
C LEU A 63 3.31 7.69 -15.15
N PRO A 64 2.82 6.74 -15.97
CA PRO A 64 1.89 7.08 -17.04
C PRO A 64 0.58 7.61 -16.45
N PRO A 65 -0.08 8.58 -17.10
CA PRO A 65 -1.36 9.07 -16.63
C PRO A 65 -2.43 7.97 -16.75
N ILE A 66 -3.31 7.90 -15.75
CA ILE A 66 -4.46 7.00 -15.72
C ILE A 66 -5.74 7.85 -15.72
N ARG A 67 -6.76 7.39 -16.44
CA ARG A 67 -8.11 7.92 -16.37
C ARG A 67 -9.01 6.80 -15.86
N ILE A 68 -9.85 7.14 -14.88
CA ILE A 68 -10.84 6.23 -14.26
C ILE A 68 -12.12 6.29 -15.09
#